data_AF-A0A0C2MI73-F1
#
_entry.id   AF-A0A0C2MI73-F1
#
_cell.length_a   1.000
_cell.length_b   1.000
_cell.length_c   1.000
_cell.angle_alpha   90.00
_cell.angle_beta   90.00
_cell.angle_gamma   90.00
#
_symmetry.space_group_name_H-M   'P 1'
#
loop_
_entity.id
_entity.type
_entity.pdbx_description
1 polymer ?
#
loop_
_entity_poly.entity_id
_entity_poly.type
_entity_poly.pdbx_seq_one_letter_code
_entity_poly.pdbx_strand_id
1 'polypeptide(L)'
;MVDSTTVNGNPDSQPPQLNWNALFRGDHARGGYNACVGNNGSPDLYYYADGFADSVDLLIEALTAGHSAQLDTLIYPICFSLRHSVELTIKGQIKDLSQLAKRRNQPLAPDTDIEKELNQHDIMNLWIFFSVHAAAFDRRYKEKVSALEPLIRCIGETDPTGQTFRYSYSAEAKKHLTDVSVINVLVLREQFCVIREQLEELTGLTHWLWREYSTGIFTKTLSRKDLQAIAVQLPPRQSWSDPSAGLDGIRSCIKSEYNIGSKELTEAFSKIQNSRDLARIIGVPVNIPGLSIVDLNTLNDVWKMVWDRDALVDELRKDISGVTASPIIPVNLLQDTKREILMQKDTKASFAQFMQWATKERLAGLLALMDARDYRFSEEHDSSYEYYKDELTAAFSGSPQARDAEISEIWFHSIARRNYPSRIIDYLKVTGFAHESAALEENLFS
;
A
#
# COMPACT_ATOMS: atom_id res chain seq x y z
N MET A 1 -18.39 -12.19 -27.99
CA MET A 1 -18.04 -13.63 -28.08
C MET A 1 -16.54 -13.70 -28.08
N VAL A 2 -15.94 -13.96 -26.93
CA VAL A 2 -14.50 -14.19 -26.81
C VAL A 2 -14.35 -15.44 -25.97
N ASP A 3 -13.71 -16.42 -26.59
CA ASP A 3 -13.40 -17.74 -26.05
C ASP A 3 -12.65 -17.64 -24.73
N SER A 4 -13.18 -18.31 -23.72
CA SER A 4 -12.53 -18.58 -22.45
C SER A 4 -12.16 -20.06 -22.41
N THR A 5 -10.95 -20.42 -22.83
CA THR A 5 -10.40 -21.75 -22.56
C THR A 5 -8.92 -21.65 -22.21
N THR A 6 -8.64 -21.72 -20.90
CA THR A 6 -7.70 -22.69 -20.29
C THR A 6 -7.60 -22.41 -18.80
N VAL A 7 -8.58 -22.91 -18.04
CA VAL A 7 -8.39 -23.17 -16.60
C VAL A 7 -8.06 -24.66 -16.50
N ASN A 8 -6.83 -24.97 -16.14
CA ASN A 8 -6.44 -26.29 -15.65
C ASN A 8 -7.17 -26.53 -14.31
N GLY A 9 -8.41 -27.01 -14.40
CA GLY A 9 -9.24 -27.42 -13.27
C GLY A 9 -9.44 -28.93 -13.31
N ASN A 10 -9.31 -29.56 -12.15
CA ASN A 10 -9.60 -30.97 -11.92
C ASN A 10 -10.99 -31.35 -12.51
N PRO A 11 -11.10 -32.35 -13.40
CA PRO A 11 -12.36 -32.69 -14.08
C PRO A 11 -13.49 -33.17 -13.15
N ASP A 12 -13.22 -33.40 -11.86
CA ASP A 12 -14.18 -33.85 -10.86
C ASP A 12 -14.79 -32.73 -9.98
N SER A 13 -14.45 -31.46 -10.18
CA SER A 13 -15.10 -30.37 -9.42
C SER A 13 -16.44 -30.00 -10.08
N GLN A 14 -17.52 -30.70 -9.74
CA GLN A 14 -18.87 -30.20 -10.03
C GLN A 14 -19.02 -28.78 -9.46
N PRO A 15 -19.65 -27.84 -10.20
CA PRO A 15 -19.94 -26.53 -9.64
C PRO A 15 -20.79 -26.71 -8.37
N PRO A 16 -20.50 -25.95 -7.30
CA PRO A 16 -21.19 -26.13 -6.02
C PRO A 16 -22.71 -26.03 -6.21
N GLN A 17 -23.44 -27.03 -5.73
CA GLN A 17 -24.90 -26.97 -5.74
C GLN A 17 -25.37 -25.82 -4.85
N LEU A 18 -26.07 -24.86 -5.45
CA LEU A 18 -26.69 -23.76 -4.73
C LEU A 18 -27.92 -24.29 -3.97
N ASN A 19 -27.87 -24.23 -2.64
CA ASN A 19 -28.98 -24.65 -1.78
C ASN A 19 -29.78 -23.42 -1.35
N TRP A 20 -31.06 -23.39 -1.69
CA TRP A 20 -31.98 -22.30 -1.37
C TRP A 20 -33.15 -22.84 -0.55
N ASN A 21 -33.57 -22.11 0.48
CA ASN A 21 -34.82 -22.41 1.17
C ASN A 21 -35.79 -21.23 1.06
N ALA A 22 -36.98 -21.38 1.67
CA ALA A 22 -38.03 -20.37 1.57
C ALA A 22 -37.61 -18.99 2.11
N LEU A 23 -36.66 -18.96 3.08
CA LEU A 23 -36.18 -17.75 3.74
C LEU A 23 -34.85 -17.23 3.14
N PHE A 24 -33.88 -18.11 2.90
CA PHE A 24 -32.56 -17.79 2.38
C PHE A 24 -32.49 -18.13 0.88
N ARG A 25 -32.90 -17.18 0.04
CA ARG A 25 -32.88 -17.27 -1.42
C ARG A 25 -32.78 -15.89 -2.07
N GLY A 26 -32.23 -15.82 -3.28
CA GLY A 26 -32.30 -14.61 -4.09
C GLY A 26 -33.70 -14.38 -4.67
N ASP A 27 -34.00 -13.13 -4.99
CA ASP A 27 -35.21 -12.74 -5.72
C ASP A 27 -34.83 -11.97 -6.99
N HIS A 28 -35.15 -12.53 -8.16
CA HIS A 28 -34.87 -11.90 -9.44
C HIS A 28 -35.66 -10.61 -9.68
N ALA A 29 -36.90 -10.52 -9.17
CA ALA A 29 -37.73 -9.32 -9.32
C ALA A 29 -37.27 -8.19 -8.40
N ARG A 30 -36.59 -8.53 -7.29
CA ARG A 30 -36.04 -7.58 -6.30
C ARG A 30 -34.52 -7.63 -6.25
N GLY A 31 -33.89 -7.76 -7.42
CA GLY A 31 -32.45 -7.99 -7.55
C GLY A 31 -31.55 -6.99 -6.81
N GLY A 32 -31.97 -5.72 -6.72
CA GLY A 32 -31.23 -4.68 -5.99
C GLY A 32 -31.14 -4.88 -4.47
N TYR A 33 -31.87 -5.84 -3.91
CA TYR A 33 -31.83 -6.21 -2.50
C TYR A 33 -31.20 -7.60 -2.27
N ASN A 34 -30.63 -8.22 -3.31
CA ASN A 34 -29.90 -9.47 -3.16
C ASN A 34 -28.47 -9.19 -2.70
N ALA A 35 -28.04 -9.82 -1.60
CA ALA A 35 -26.64 -9.83 -1.17
C ALA A 35 -25.91 -11.07 -1.70
N CYS A 36 -24.67 -10.88 -2.17
CA CYS A 36 -23.78 -11.99 -2.52
C CYS A 36 -23.10 -12.49 -1.25
N VAL A 37 -23.33 -13.75 -0.87
CA VAL A 37 -22.79 -14.36 0.35
C VAL A 37 -22.01 -15.65 0.04
N GLY A 38 -21.26 -16.17 1.03
CA GLY A 38 -20.46 -17.38 0.86
C GLY A 38 -19.45 -17.24 -0.28
N ASN A 39 -19.24 -18.29 -1.07
CA ASN A 39 -18.28 -18.27 -2.18
C ASN A 39 -18.60 -17.24 -3.28
N ASN A 40 -19.86 -16.79 -3.39
CA ASN A 40 -20.25 -15.79 -4.40
C ASN A 40 -19.81 -14.37 -4.02
N GLY A 41 -19.81 -14.04 -2.72
CA GLY A 41 -19.29 -12.77 -2.20
C GLY A 41 -17.84 -12.85 -1.75
N SER A 42 -17.36 -14.04 -1.40
CA SER A 42 -16.05 -14.32 -0.82
C SER A 42 -15.64 -13.40 0.34
N PRO A 43 -16.52 -13.11 1.32
CA PRO A 43 -16.21 -12.16 2.39
C PRO A 43 -15.08 -12.70 3.29
N ASP A 44 -14.14 -11.84 3.64
CA ASP A 44 -13.09 -12.14 4.61
C ASP A 44 -13.46 -11.64 6.03
N LEU A 45 -12.55 -11.80 6.99
CA LEU A 45 -12.79 -11.41 8.38
C LEU A 45 -13.06 -9.91 8.52
N TYR A 46 -12.36 -9.06 7.76
CA TYR A 46 -12.55 -7.61 7.80
C TYR A 46 -13.91 -7.22 7.23
N TYR A 47 -14.35 -7.86 6.14
CA TYR A 47 -15.68 -7.65 5.59
C TYR A 47 -16.80 -7.92 6.61
N TYR A 48 -16.68 -9.01 7.40
CA TYR A 48 -17.63 -9.25 8.49
C TYR A 48 -17.48 -8.20 9.61
N ALA A 49 -16.25 -7.85 10.00
CA ALA A 49 -16.01 -6.84 11.03
C ALA A 49 -16.63 -5.49 10.67
N ASP A 50 -16.50 -5.05 9.42
CA ASP A 50 -17.08 -3.81 8.89
C ASP A 50 -18.61 -3.89 8.89
N GLY A 51 -19.19 -5.01 8.48
CA GLY A 51 -20.66 -5.18 8.53
C GLY A 51 -21.23 -5.05 9.96
N PHE A 52 -20.52 -5.53 10.98
CA PHE A 52 -20.90 -5.32 12.38
C PHE A 52 -20.61 -3.90 12.88
N ALA A 53 -19.58 -3.22 12.37
CA ALA A 53 -19.33 -1.82 12.71
C ALA A 53 -20.40 -0.91 12.09
N ASP A 54 -20.73 -1.11 10.82
CA ASP A 54 -21.75 -0.35 10.10
C ASP A 54 -23.13 -0.54 10.75
N SER A 55 -23.43 -1.73 11.27
CA SER A 55 -24.68 -1.95 12.01
C SER A 55 -24.75 -1.14 13.30
N VAL A 56 -23.63 -0.95 14.01
CA VAL A 56 -23.55 -0.07 15.18
C VAL A 56 -23.89 1.36 14.77
N ASP A 57 -23.24 1.87 13.73
CA ASP A 57 -23.43 3.25 13.28
C ASP A 57 -24.89 3.49 12.84
N LEU A 58 -25.46 2.58 12.04
CA LEU A 58 -26.84 2.68 11.57
C LEU A 58 -27.87 2.61 12.72
N LEU A 59 -27.67 1.74 13.71
CA LEU A 59 -28.57 1.62 14.86
C LEU A 59 -28.51 2.86 15.75
N ILE A 60 -27.31 3.41 15.99
CA ILE A 60 -27.15 4.64 16.78
C ILE A 60 -27.73 5.83 16.03
N GLU A 61 -27.52 5.93 14.71
CA GLU A 61 -28.12 6.96 13.88
C GLU A 61 -29.66 6.93 14.00
N ALA A 62 -30.27 5.75 13.85
CA ALA A 62 -31.73 5.60 14.00
C ALA A 62 -32.24 6.06 15.37
N LEU A 63 -31.54 5.72 16.46
CA LEU A 63 -31.87 6.17 17.82
C LEU A 63 -31.81 7.70 17.94
N THR A 64 -30.79 8.33 17.35
CA THR A 64 -30.63 9.79 17.38
C THR A 64 -31.59 10.53 16.43
N ALA A 65 -32.08 9.86 15.38
CA ALA A 65 -33.01 10.41 14.40
C ALA A 65 -34.49 10.33 14.83
N GLY A 66 -34.79 9.90 16.06
CA GLY A 66 -36.14 9.92 16.62
C GLY A 66 -36.66 8.57 17.12
N HIS A 67 -35.87 7.49 17.05
CA HIS A 67 -36.26 6.17 17.57
C HIS A 67 -35.80 5.94 19.02
N SER A 68 -35.60 7.00 19.80
CA SER A 68 -35.06 6.92 21.18
C SER A 68 -35.89 6.03 22.12
N ALA A 69 -37.17 5.81 21.83
CA ALA A 69 -38.03 4.89 22.58
C ALA A 69 -37.57 3.42 22.52
N GLN A 70 -36.71 3.06 21.56
CA GLN A 70 -36.13 1.72 21.39
C GLN A 70 -34.74 1.58 22.02
N LEU A 71 -34.22 2.60 22.71
CA LEU A 71 -32.86 2.62 23.24
C LEU A 71 -32.58 1.40 24.13
N ASP A 72 -33.46 1.11 25.08
CA ASP A 72 -33.27 0.04 26.06
C ASP A 72 -33.23 -1.36 25.43
N THR A 73 -33.85 -1.55 24.27
CA THR A 73 -33.83 -2.84 23.55
C THR A 73 -32.69 -2.92 22.55
N LEU A 74 -32.33 -1.81 21.90
CA LEU A 74 -31.27 -1.76 20.90
C LEU A 74 -29.86 -1.66 21.49
N ILE A 75 -29.70 -1.29 22.76
CA ILE A 75 -28.38 -1.19 23.38
C ILE A 75 -27.63 -2.53 23.39
N TYR A 76 -28.32 -3.64 23.59
CA TYR A 76 -27.72 -4.98 23.60
C TYR A 76 -27.15 -5.40 22.24
N PRO A 77 -27.91 -5.38 21.12
CA PRO A 77 -27.36 -5.69 19.81
C PRO A 77 -26.29 -4.68 19.35
N ILE A 78 -26.36 -3.41 19.77
CA ILE A 78 -25.31 -2.42 19.51
C ILE A 78 -24.00 -2.85 20.19
N CYS A 79 -24.03 -3.11 21.50
CA CYS A 79 -22.83 -3.53 22.23
C CYS A 79 -22.26 -4.86 21.72
N PHE A 80 -23.12 -5.81 21.37
CA PHE A 80 -22.69 -7.08 20.75
C PHE A 80 -21.98 -6.85 19.40
N SER A 81 -22.57 -6.05 18.52
CA SER A 81 -22.03 -5.79 17.17
C SER A 81 -20.69 -5.06 17.26
N LEU A 82 -20.59 -4.04 18.12
CA LEU A 82 -19.34 -3.35 18.42
C LEU A 82 -18.25 -4.33 18.85
N ARG A 83 -18.54 -5.12 19.89
CA ARG A 83 -17.56 -6.04 20.47
C ARG A 83 -17.14 -7.11 19.45
N HIS A 84 -18.07 -7.61 18.65
CA HIS A 84 -17.77 -8.64 17.66
C HIS A 84 -17.00 -8.10 16.45
N SER A 85 -17.29 -6.86 16.03
CA SER A 85 -16.47 -6.15 15.04
C SER A 85 -15.00 -6.11 15.49
N VAL A 86 -14.74 -5.66 16.72
CA VAL A 86 -13.38 -5.60 17.29
C VAL A 86 -12.71 -6.97 17.36
N GLU A 87 -13.41 -8.02 17.81
CA GLU A 87 -12.88 -9.40 17.83
C GLU A 87 -12.43 -9.85 16.43
N LEU A 88 -13.27 -9.65 15.42
CA LEU A 88 -12.99 -10.06 14.05
C LEU A 88 -11.82 -9.28 13.45
N THR A 89 -11.72 -7.98 13.72
CA THR A 89 -10.57 -7.17 13.31
C THR A 89 -9.27 -7.67 13.94
N ILE A 90 -9.25 -7.98 15.25
CA ILE A 90 -8.07 -8.54 15.92
C ILE A 90 -7.68 -9.90 15.31
N LYS A 91 -8.65 -10.77 15.01
CA LYS A 91 -8.40 -12.04 14.32
C LYS A 91 -7.82 -11.85 12.93
N GLY A 92 -8.32 -10.86 12.17
CA GLY A 92 -7.73 -10.43 10.91
C GLY A 92 -6.26 -10.03 11.08
N GLN A 93 -5.97 -9.19 12.08
CA GLN A 93 -4.61 -8.72 12.35
C GLN A 93 -3.65 -9.86 12.75
N ILE A 94 -4.11 -10.85 13.53
CA ILE A 94 -3.33 -12.05 13.85
C ILE A 94 -2.99 -12.84 12.57
N LYS A 95 -3.97 -13.02 11.69
CA LYS A 95 -3.78 -13.71 10.41
C LYS A 95 -2.75 -12.98 9.54
N ASP A 96 -2.88 -11.67 9.40
CA ASP A 96 -1.99 -10.87 8.57
C ASP A 96 -0.56 -10.81 9.13
N LEU A 97 -0.42 -10.64 10.46
CA LEU A 97 0.88 -10.70 11.12
C LEU A 97 1.55 -12.07 10.95
N SER A 98 0.77 -13.17 11.03
CA SER A 98 1.28 -14.52 10.78
C SER A 98 1.82 -14.67 9.35
N GLN A 99 1.10 -14.17 8.35
CA GLN A 99 1.60 -14.15 6.97
C GLN A 99 2.88 -13.33 6.84
N LEU A 100 2.91 -12.15 7.47
CA LEU A 100 4.04 -11.23 7.43
C LEU A 100 5.30 -11.87 8.04
N ALA A 101 5.10 -12.61 9.13
CA ALA A 101 6.13 -13.38 9.82
C ALA A 101 6.68 -14.52 8.95
N LYS A 102 5.82 -15.28 8.27
CA LYS A 102 6.23 -16.30 7.28
C LYS A 102 7.07 -15.68 6.17
N ARG A 103 6.69 -14.50 5.69
CA ARG A 103 7.43 -13.81 4.62
C ARG A 103 8.86 -13.44 5.02
N ARG A 104 9.10 -13.15 6.30
CA ARG A 104 10.45 -12.93 6.86
C ARG A 104 11.18 -14.24 7.21
N ASN A 105 10.61 -15.40 6.88
CA ASN A 105 11.09 -16.72 7.30
C ASN A 105 11.22 -16.83 8.84
N GLN A 106 10.32 -16.17 9.57
CA GLN A 106 10.27 -16.14 11.03
C GLN A 106 8.82 -16.33 11.51
N PRO A 107 8.20 -17.50 11.26
CA PRO A 107 6.80 -17.72 11.64
C PRO A 107 6.60 -17.52 13.14
N LEU A 108 5.47 -16.89 13.51
CA LEU A 108 5.15 -16.60 14.92
C LEU A 108 4.96 -17.89 15.74
N ALA A 109 4.29 -18.87 15.14
CA ALA A 109 3.96 -20.18 15.68
C ALA A 109 3.59 -21.13 14.52
N PRO A 110 3.45 -22.45 14.75
CA PRO A 110 2.87 -23.37 13.78
C PRO A 110 1.44 -22.96 13.38
N ASP A 111 1.05 -23.23 12.13
CA ASP A 111 -0.28 -22.85 11.60
C ASP A 111 -1.43 -23.42 12.43
N THR A 112 -1.28 -24.65 12.93
CA THR A 112 -2.26 -25.28 13.81
C THR A 112 -2.48 -24.52 15.13
N ASP A 113 -1.45 -23.83 15.62
CA ASP A 113 -1.56 -23.06 16.86
C ASP A 113 -2.17 -21.69 16.59
N ILE A 114 -1.84 -21.06 15.45
CA ILE A 114 -2.53 -19.85 14.98
C ILE A 114 -4.03 -20.13 14.80
N GLU A 115 -4.40 -21.25 14.17
CA GLU A 115 -5.80 -21.64 14.01
C GLU A 115 -6.51 -21.86 15.34
N LYS A 116 -5.84 -22.47 16.34
CA LYS A 116 -6.41 -22.62 17.68
C LYS A 116 -6.69 -21.27 18.32
N GLU A 117 -5.75 -20.32 18.24
CA GLU A 117 -5.95 -18.97 18.76
C GLU A 117 -7.11 -18.26 18.05
N LEU A 118 -7.18 -18.33 16.71
CA LEU A 118 -8.26 -17.73 15.92
C LEU A 118 -9.64 -18.33 16.21
N ASN A 119 -9.72 -19.57 16.71
CA ASN A 119 -10.97 -20.21 17.12
C ASN A 119 -11.42 -19.82 18.53
N GLN A 120 -10.58 -19.15 19.31
CA GLN A 120 -10.98 -18.61 20.61
C GLN A 120 -11.87 -17.38 20.43
N HIS A 121 -12.67 -17.07 21.45
CA HIS A 121 -13.53 -15.91 21.47
C HIS A 121 -13.18 -14.93 22.59
N ASP A 122 -12.24 -15.26 23.48
CA ASP A 122 -11.84 -14.31 24.52
C ASP A 122 -11.03 -13.17 23.90
N ILE A 123 -11.61 -11.96 23.93
CA ILE A 123 -11.01 -10.80 23.26
C ILE A 123 -9.68 -10.39 23.88
N MET A 124 -9.49 -10.60 25.18
CA MET A 124 -8.24 -10.27 25.85
C MET A 124 -7.15 -11.28 25.52
N ASN A 125 -7.47 -12.57 25.43
CA ASN A 125 -6.50 -13.57 24.99
C ASN A 125 -6.04 -13.30 23.56
N LEU A 126 -6.98 -13.02 22.65
CA LEU A 126 -6.68 -12.65 21.27
C LEU A 126 -5.79 -11.40 21.20
N TRP A 127 -6.13 -10.38 21.99
CA TRP A 127 -5.38 -9.13 22.03
C TRP A 127 -3.97 -9.29 22.62
N ILE A 128 -3.81 -10.05 23.71
CA ILE A 128 -2.50 -10.35 24.31
C ILE A 128 -1.63 -11.12 23.31
N PHE A 129 -2.19 -12.13 22.65
CA PHE A 129 -1.49 -12.87 21.61
C PHE A 129 -1.00 -11.91 20.51
N PHE A 130 -1.91 -11.12 19.94
CA PHE A 130 -1.56 -10.17 18.88
C PHE A 130 -0.49 -9.16 19.33
N SER A 131 -0.73 -8.45 20.43
CA SER A 131 0.11 -7.32 20.87
C SER A 131 1.54 -7.74 21.22
N VAL A 132 1.70 -8.87 21.91
CA VAL A 132 3.03 -9.42 22.25
C VAL A 132 3.79 -9.80 20.99
N HIS A 133 3.15 -10.54 20.08
CA HIS A 133 3.79 -10.98 18.85
C HIS A 133 4.09 -9.81 17.91
N ALA A 134 3.17 -8.85 17.77
CA ALA A 134 3.35 -7.67 16.92
C ALA A 134 4.51 -6.79 17.40
N ALA A 135 4.56 -6.47 18.70
CA ALA A 135 5.61 -5.65 19.29
C ALA A 135 7.00 -6.31 19.24
N ALA A 136 7.06 -7.64 19.31
CA ALA A 136 8.29 -8.41 19.15
C ALA A 136 8.73 -8.51 17.67
N PHE A 137 7.76 -8.61 16.75
CA PHE A 137 7.99 -8.74 15.33
C PHE A 137 8.54 -7.45 14.69
N ASP A 138 7.90 -6.31 14.96
CA ASP A 138 8.33 -4.98 14.50
C ASP A 138 8.03 -3.92 15.57
N ARG A 139 9.07 -3.16 15.95
CA ARG A 139 9.00 -2.13 17.00
C ARG A 139 7.97 -1.03 16.73
N ARG A 140 7.58 -0.80 15.47
CA ARG A 140 6.57 0.19 15.06
C ARG A 140 5.17 -0.15 15.54
N TYR A 141 4.90 -1.42 15.89
CA TYR A 141 3.65 -1.80 16.52
C TYR A 141 3.51 -1.29 17.96
N LYS A 142 4.61 -1.09 18.69
CA LYS A 142 4.60 -0.83 20.15
C LYS A 142 3.70 0.33 20.56
N GLU A 143 3.79 1.45 19.87
CA GLU A 143 2.99 2.63 20.17
C GLU A 143 1.50 2.39 19.89
N LYS A 144 1.19 1.79 18.73
CA LYS A 144 -0.19 1.49 18.33
C LYS A 144 -0.88 0.49 19.25
N VAL A 145 -0.19 -0.59 19.62
CA VAL A 145 -0.74 -1.57 20.57
C VAL A 145 -0.89 -0.97 21.97
N SER A 146 0.04 -0.12 22.41
CA SER A 146 -0.07 0.54 23.72
C SER A 146 -1.25 1.52 23.77
N ALA A 147 -1.59 2.17 22.66
CA ALA A 147 -2.72 3.09 22.58
C ALA A 147 -4.08 2.36 22.62
N LEU A 148 -4.18 1.20 21.97
CA LEU A 148 -5.39 0.38 21.90
C LEU A 148 -5.67 -0.42 23.18
N GLU A 149 -4.63 -0.84 23.90
CA GLU A 149 -4.72 -1.73 25.06
C GLU A 149 -5.79 -1.30 26.10
N PRO A 150 -5.88 -0.04 26.56
CA PRO A 150 -6.91 0.36 27.53
C PRO A 150 -8.33 0.23 26.97
N LEU A 151 -8.53 0.51 25.69
CA LEU A 151 -9.84 0.47 25.03
C LEU A 151 -10.32 -0.98 24.87
N ILE A 152 -9.43 -1.87 24.42
CA ILE A 152 -9.74 -3.30 24.30
C ILE A 152 -10.03 -3.91 25.67
N ARG A 153 -9.30 -3.49 26.70
CA ARG A 153 -9.52 -3.90 28.09
C ARG A 153 -10.91 -3.53 28.59
N CYS A 154 -11.41 -2.32 28.32
CA CYS A 154 -12.78 -1.94 28.70
C CYS A 154 -13.84 -2.88 28.09
N ILE A 155 -13.62 -3.33 26.84
CA ILE A 155 -14.49 -4.33 26.20
C ILE A 155 -14.35 -5.68 26.91
N GLY A 156 -13.13 -6.14 27.14
CA GLY A 156 -12.85 -7.45 27.74
C GLY A 156 -13.32 -7.58 29.19
N GLU A 157 -13.31 -6.50 29.98
CA GLU A 157 -13.83 -6.47 31.35
C GLU A 157 -15.36 -6.63 31.38
N THR A 158 -16.06 -6.17 30.34
CA THR A 158 -17.53 -6.22 30.26
C THR A 158 -18.04 -7.48 29.54
N ASP A 159 -17.43 -7.83 28.42
CA ASP A 159 -17.85 -8.95 27.57
C ASP A 159 -16.65 -9.71 26.96
N PRO A 160 -15.93 -10.50 27.77
CA PRO A 160 -14.72 -11.19 27.34
C PRO A 160 -15.01 -12.16 26.18
N THR A 161 -16.10 -12.93 26.26
CA THR A 161 -16.41 -14.05 25.35
C THR A 161 -17.54 -13.75 24.36
N GLY A 162 -18.09 -12.53 24.37
CA GLY A 162 -19.16 -12.11 23.47
C GLY A 162 -20.54 -12.57 23.92
N GLN A 163 -20.70 -13.03 25.16
CA GLN A 163 -21.94 -13.62 25.66
C GLN A 163 -22.79 -12.61 26.43
N THR A 164 -22.16 -11.62 27.07
CA THR A 164 -22.82 -10.69 28.01
C THR A 164 -24.00 -9.97 27.38
N PHE A 165 -23.88 -9.54 26.12
CA PHE A 165 -24.93 -8.78 25.42
C PHE A 165 -25.86 -9.65 24.57
N ARG A 166 -25.59 -10.96 24.44
CA ARG A 166 -26.45 -11.90 23.69
C ARG A 166 -27.47 -12.61 24.57
N TYR A 167 -27.07 -12.98 25.79
CA TYR A 167 -27.89 -13.76 26.69
C TYR A 167 -28.21 -12.97 27.96
N SER A 168 -29.45 -13.06 28.43
CA SER A 168 -29.88 -12.38 29.67
C SER A 168 -29.26 -12.98 30.93
N TYR A 169 -28.81 -14.24 30.86
CA TYR A 169 -28.14 -14.98 31.93
C TYR A 169 -26.97 -15.76 31.36
N SER A 170 -25.95 -15.99 32.19
CA SER A 170 -24.84 -16.89 31.89
C SER A 170 -25.29 -18.35 31.87
N ALA A 171 -24.41 -19.25 31.43
CA ALA A 171 -24.65 -20.70 31.50
C ALA A 171 -24.90 -21.20 32.94
N GLU A 172 -24.37 -20.51 33.94
CA GLU A 172 -24.57 -20.74 35.37
C GLU A 172 -25.78 -19.99 35.95
N ALA A 173 -26.69 -19.51 35.09
CA ALA A 173 -27.90 -18.77 35.46
C ALA A 173 -27.63 -17.48 36.28
N LYS A 174 -26.47 -16.84 36.10
CA LYS A 174 -26.17 -15.53 36.69
C LYS A 174 -26.60 -14.42 35.74
N LYS A 175 -27.32 -13.42 36.24
CA LYS A 175 -27.72 -12.26 35.43
C LYS A 175 -26.49 -11.44 35.06
N HIS A 176 -26.38 -11.05 33.80
CA HIS A 176 -25.31 -10.18 33.32
C HIS A 176 -25.54 -8.70 33.71
N LEU A 177 -24.47 -7.89 33.68
CA LEU A 177 -24.50 -6.43 33.85
C LEU A 177 -25.15 -5.98 35.17
N THR A 178 -25.00 -6.72 36.27
CA THR A 178 -25.56 -6.34 37.57
C THR A 178 -24.82 -5.18 38.23
N ASP A 179 -23.59 -4.93 37.81
CA ASP A 179 -22.67 -3.86 38.21
C ASP A 179 -22.59 -2.71 37.19
N VAL A 180 -23.00 -2.94 35.94
CA VAL A 180 -23.13 -1.92 34.88
C VAL A 180 -24.60 -1.57 34.69
N SER A 181 -25.07 -0.55 35.41
CA SER A 181 -26.51 -0.21 35.46
C SER A 181 -26.99 0.71 34.34
N VAL A 182 -26.10 1.42 33.64
CA VAL A 182 -26.44 2.39 32.59
C VAL A 182 -25.34 2.40 31.52
N ILE A 183 -25.75 2.42 30.25
CA ILE A 183 -24.84 2.63 29.11
C ILE A 183 -25.38 3.82 28.31
N ASN A 184 -24.54 4.83 28.10
CA ASN A 184 -24.87 5.95 27.22
C ASN A 184 -24.42 5.63 25.79
N VAL A 185 -25.38 5.56 24.87
CA VAL A 185 -25.13 5.18 23.48
C VAL A 185 -24.23 6.17 22.72
N LEU A 186 -24.25 7.46 23.08
CA LEU A 186 -23.39 8.47 22.44
C LEU A 186 -21.94 8.35 22.94
N VAL A 187 -21.75 8.09 24.24
CA VAL A 187 -20.41 7.78 24.78
C VAL A 187 -19.85 6.53 24.12
N LEU A 188 -20.68 5.49 23.94
CA LEU A 188 -20.28 4.26 23.26
C LEU A 188 -19.86 4.54 21.81
N ARG A 189 -20.62 5.36 21.08
CA ARG A 189 -20.28 5.78 19.70
C ARG A 189 -18.94 6.48 19.64
N GLU A 190 -18.72 7.49 20.49
CA GLU A 190 -17.47 8.27 20.52
C GLU A 190 -16.26 7.36 20.77
N GLN A 191 -16.36 6.48 21.76
CA GLN A 191 -15.27 5.53 22.06
C GLN A 191 -15.08 4.50 20.94
N PHE A 192 -16.16 4.05 20.29
CA PHE A 192 -16.05 3.11 19.19
C PHE A 192 -15.40 3.73 17.96
N CYS A 193 -15.70 5.00 17.63
CA CYS A 193 -15.00 5.73 16.57
C CYS A 193 -13.48 5.75 16.83
N VAL A 194 -13.05 6.07 18.07
CA VAL A 194 -11.63 6.05 18.44
C VAL A 194 -11.01 4.65 18.28
N ILE A 195 -11.72 3.60 18.70
CA ILE A 195 -11.26 2.21 18.53
C ILE A 195 -11.10 1.87 17.04
N ARG A 196 -12.09 2.23 16.20
CA ARG A 196 -12.07 1.97 14.76
C ARG A 196 -10.89 2.67 14.08
N GLU A 197 -10.69 3.97 14.36
CA GLU A 197 -9.58 4.74 13.79
C GLU A 197 -8.22 4.11 14.16
N GLN A 198 -8.04 3.72 15.43
CA GLN A 198 -6.79 3.10 15.87
C GLN A 198 -6.57 1.70 15.27
N LEU A 199 -7.63 0.89 15.11
CA LEU A 199 -7.55 -0.41 14.45
C LEU A 199 -7.30 -0.27 12.93
N GLU A 200 -7.85 0.76 12.29
CA GLU A 200 -7.59 1.07 10.89
C GLU A 200 -6.14 1.50 10.69
N GLU A 201 -5.60 2.36 11.55
CA GLU A 201 -4.18 2.73 11.51
C GLU A 201 -3.25 1.53 11.71
N LEU A 202 -3.62 0.60 12.60
CA LEU A 202 -2.90 -0.64 12.84
C LEU A 202 -2.93 -1.53 11.59
N THR A 203 -4.09 -1.64 10.94
CA THR A 203 -4.26 -2.36 9.67
C THR A 203 -3.44 -1.73 8.55
N GLY A 204 -3.46 -0.41 8.44
CA GLY A 204 -2.64 0.37 7.52
C GLY A 204 -1.15 0.14 7.73
N LEU A 205 -0.68 0.07 8.98
CA LEU A 205 0.70 -0.31 9.30
C LEU A 205 1.00 -1.72 8.79
N THR A 206 0.16 -2.71 9.09
CA THR A 206 0.35 -4.10 8.63
C THR A 206 0.44 -4.20 7.10
N HIS A 207 -0.43 -3.51 6.37
CA HIS A 207 -0.37 -3.43 4.90
C HIS A 207 0.89 -2.73 4.39
N TRP A 208 1.31 -1.64 5.04
CA TRP A 208 2.56 -0.96 4.71
C TRP A 208 3.77 -1.88 4.90
N LEU A 209 3.82 -2.60 6.03
CA LEU A 209 4.86 -3.57 6.32
C LEU A 209 4.85 -4.74 5.34
N TRP A 210 3.68 -5.19 4.91
CA TRP A 210 3.57 -6.23 3.88
C TRP A 210 4.31 -5.80 2.62
N ARG A 211 4.05 -4.58 2.15
CA ARG A 211 4.75 -4.02 0.99
C ARG A 211 6.23 -3.78 1.27
N GLU A 212 6.61 -3.26 2.43
CA GLU A 212 8.02 -3.04 2.79
C GLU A 212 8.83 -4.34 2.80
N TYR A 213 8.37 -5.35 3.52
CA TYR A 213 9.06 -6.63 3.61
C TYR A 213 9.00 -7.43 2.31
N SER A 214 8.18 -7.03 1.32
CA SER A 214 8.24 -7.58 -0.05
C SER A 214 9.57 -7.32 -0.74
N THR A 215 10.21 -6.21 -0.41
CA THR A 215 11.41 -5.74 -1.08
C THR A 215 12.66 -6.51 -0.68
N GLY A 216 12.61 -7.29 0.40
CA GLY A 216 13.78 -7.98 0.93
C GLY A 216 14.80 -7.06 1.61
N ILE A 217 14.49 -5.77 1.82
CA ILE A 217 15.37 -4.80 2.48
C ILE A 217 15.13 -4.77 3.98
N PHE A 218 15.60 -5.83 4.64
CA PHE A 218 15.59 -6.02 6.08
C PHE A 218 16.65 -7.06 6.47
N THR A 219 16.96 -7.15 7.75
CA THR A 219 17.74 -8.27 8.32
C THR A 219 16.87 -9.09 9.25
N LYS A 220 17.48 -10.06 9.95
CA LYS A 220 16.77 -10.85 10.95
C LYS A 220 16.00 -9.97 11.96
N THR A 221 16.61 -8.87 12.42
CA THR A 221 16.11 -8.04 13.52
C THR A 221 15.78 -6.61 13.07
N LEU A 222 16.39 -6.12 11.99
CA LEU A 222 16.28 -4.73 11.54
C LEU A 222 15.25 -4.58 10.41
N SER A 223 14.33 -3.65 10.58
CA SER A 223 13.42 -3.20 9.51
C SER A 223 14.12 -2.27 8.51
N ARG A 224 13.47 -1.94 7.40
CA ARG A 224 13.98 -0.92 6.46
C ARG A 224 14.19 0.43 7.15
N LYS A 225 13.25 0.81 8.02
CA LYS A 225 13.35 2.05 8.82
C LYS A 225 14.60 2.05 9.71
N ASP A 226 14.93 0.91 10.31
CA ASP A 226 16.14 0.76 11.10
C ASP A 226 17.40 0.85 10.22
N LEU A 227 17.40 0.23 9.05
CA LEU A 227 18.51 0.33 8.08
C LEU A 227 18.73 1.77 7.60
N GLN A 228 17.65 2.52 7.39
CA GLN A 228 17.73 3.94 7.05
C GLN A 228 18.34 4.76 8.19
N ALA A 229 17.89 4.54 9.43
CA ALA A 229 18.46 5.21 10.60
C ALA A 229 19.95 4.88 10.77
N ILE A 230 20.35 3.63 10.53
CA ILE A 230 21.76 3.23 10.49
C ILE A 230 22.51 3.94 9.37
N ALA A 231 21.97 3.98 8.14
CA ALA A 231 22.61 4.62 7.00
C ALA A 231 22.96 6.09 7.27
N VAL A 232 22.06 6.83 7.95
CA VAL A 232 22.28 8.23 8.35
C VAL A 232 23.44 8.40 9.33
N GLN A 233 23.74 7.39 10.16
CA GLN A 233 24.87 7.42 11.08
C GLN A 233 26.22 7.13 10.40
N LEU A 234 26.21 6.53 9.20
CA LEU A 234 27.44 6.07 8.55
C LEU A 234 28.15 7.23 7.83
N PRO A 235 29.49 7.27 7.86
CA PRO A 235 30.23 8.20 7.03
C PRO A 235 30.07 7.81 5.54
N PRO A 236 30.37 8.73 4.61
CA PRO A 236 30.34 8.44 3.18
C PRO A 236 31.11 7.16 2.86
N ARG A 237 30.56 6.33 1.97
CA ARG A 237 31.06 4.98 1.69
C ARG A 237 32.53 4.95 1.28
N GLN A 238 32.99 5.99 0.60
CA GLN A 238 34.38 6.15 0.15
C GLN A 238 35.39 6.32 1.30
N SER A 239 34.96 6.78 2.48
CA SER A 239 35.85 7.01 3.62
C SER A 239 35.91 5.83 4.60
N TRP A 240 35.27 4.70 4.31
CA TRP A 240 35.21 3.56 5.24
C TRP A 240 36.56 2.89 5.51
N SER A 241 37.53 3.06 4.60
CA SER A 241 38.91 2.60 4.79
C SER A 241 39.77 3.58 5.57
N ASP A 242 39.30 4.80 5.83
CA ASP A 242 40.01 5.82 6.59
C ASP A 242 39.70 5.68 8.08
N PRO A 243 40.69 5.39 8.95
CA PRO A 243 40.49 5.33 10.40
C PRO A 243 39.94 6.64 10.99
N SER A 244 40.19 7.78 10.35
CA SER A 244 39.71 9.09 10.80
C SER A 244 38.18 9.24 10.71
N ALA A 245 37.52 8.40 9.90
CA ALA A 245 36.07 8.40 9.73
C ALA A 245 35.30 7.81 10.92
N GLY A 246 35.98 7.27 11.94
CA GLY A 246 35.34 6.83 13.20
C GLY A 246 34.42 5.61 13.08
N LEU A 247 34.51 4.87 11.97
CA LEU A 247 33.56 3.79 11.63
C LEU A 247 33.48 2.70 12.71
N ASP A 248 34.59 2.36 13.38
CA ASP A 248 34.59 1.32 14.42
C ASP A 248 33.82 1.73 15.68
N GLY A 249 33.85 3.03 16.02
CA GLY A 249 33.01 3.59 17.08
C GLY A 249 31.53 3.48 16.71
N ILE A 250 31.18 3.89 15.48
CA ILE A 250 29.81 3.83 14.96
C ILE A 250 29.29 2.38 14.93
N ARG A 251 30.10 1.42 14.45
CA ARG A 251 29.77 -0.02 14.48
C ARG A 251 29.44 -0.49 15.89
N SER A 252 30.22 -0.04 16.89
CA SER A 252 30.03 -0.43 18.29
C SER A 252 28.73 0.17 18.85
N CYS A 253 28.44 1.44 18.55
CA CYS A 253 27.19 2.10 18.91
C CYS A 253 25.98 1.39 18.32
N ILE A 254 25.97 1.13 17.01
CA ILE A 254 24.86 0.45 16.31
C ILE A 254 24.60 -0.93 16.92
N LYS A 255 25.65 -1.72 17.17
CA LYS A 255 25.50 -3.05 17.78
C LYS A 255 24.84 -2.98 19.16
N SER A 256 25.23 -1.99 19.96
CA SER A 256 24.64 -1.78 21.28
C SER A 256 23.19 -1.30 21.20
N GLU A 257 22.90 -0.30 20.35
CA GLU A 257 21.57 0.30 20.20
C GLU A 257 20.53 -0.72 19.73
N TYR A 258 20.88 -1.54 18.74
CA TYR A 258 19.97 -2.51 18.14
C TYR A 258 20.09 -3.92 18.71
N ASN A 259 21.02 -4.14 19.65
CA ASN A 259 21.34 -5.46 20.22
C ASN A 259 21.64 -6.52 19.15
N ILE A 260 22.53 -6.21 18.20
CA ILE A 260 22.87 -7.08 17.07
C ILE A 260 24.35 -7.50 17.06
N GLY A 261 24.61 -8.67 16.47
CA GLY A 261 25.95 -9.22 16.27
C GLY A 261 26.67 -8.64 15.05
N SER A 262 27.98 -8.91 14.93
CA SER A 262 28.78 -8.43 13.78
C SER A 262 28.28 -8.99 12.45
N LYS A 263 27.77 -10.23 12.42
CA LYS A 263 27.24 -10.87 11.20
C LYS A 263 26.05 -10.08 10.65
N GLU A 264 25.10 -9.76 11.51
CA GLU A 264 23.90 -9.01 11.13
C GLU A 264 24.24 -7.56 10.77
N LEU A 265 25.21 -6.94 11.44
CA LEU A 265 25.70 -5.62 11.05
C LEU A 265 26.29 -5.61 9.63
N THR A 266 27.09 -6.61 9.28
CA THR A 266 27.62 -6.76 7.91
C THR A 266 26.50 -6.94 6.90
N GLU A 267 25.48 -7.75 7.23
CA GLU A 267 24.28 -7.91 6.40
C GLU A 267 23.54 -6.59 6.21
N ALA A 268 23.35 -5.81 7.30
CA ALA A 268 22.73 -4.48 7.26
C ALA A 268 23.48 -3.54 6.32
N PHE A 269 24.81 -3.47 6.42
CA PHE A 269 25.63 -2.63 5.54
C PHE A 269 25.53 -3.08 4.08
N SER A 270 25.45 -4.39 3.83
CA SER A 270 25.24 -4.93 2.48
C SER A 270 23.87 -4.51 1.93
N LYS A 271 22.80 -4.63 2.71
CA LYS A 271 21.45 -4.19 2.33
C LYS A 271 21.39 -2.69 2.04
N ILE A 272 22.02 -1.87 2.87
CA ILE A 272 22.11 -0.41 2.66
C ILE A 272 22.81 -0.09 1.34
N GLN A 273 23.94 -0.74 1.03
CA GLN A 273 24.68 -0.48 -0.20
C GLN A 273 23.94 -0.93 -1.47
N ASN A 274 23.12 -1.98 -1.37
CA ASN A 274 22.42 -2.58 -2.51
C ASN A 274 21.00 -2.03 -2.73
N SER A 275 20.50 -1.21 -1.82
CA SER A 275 19.18 -0.59 -1.91
C SER A 275 19.35 0.88 -2.32
N ARG A 276 18.77 1.26 -3.45
CA ARG A 276 19.08 2.53 -4.14
C ARG A 276 18.87 3.76 -3.26
N ASP A 277 17.76 3.82 -2.54
CA ASP A 277 17.42 4.91 -1.62
C ASP A 277 18.40 4.98 -0.44
N LEU A 278 18.77 3.82 0.13
CA LEU A 278 19.70 3.75 1.27
C LEU A 278 21.16 4.00 0.86
N ALA A 279 21.57 3.54 -0.33
CA ALA A 279 22.92 3.71 -0.85
C ALA A 279 23.26 5.19 -1.06
N ARG A 280 22.28 5.99 -1.50
CA ARG A 280 22.44 7.44 -1.63
C ARG A 280 22.76 8.13 -0.31
N ILE A 281 22.19 7.67 0.81
CA ILE A 281 22.44 8.26 2.14
C ILE A 281 23.93 8.17 2.49
N ILE A 282 24.58 7.07 2.11
CA ILE A 282 26.02 6.87 2.31
C ILE A 282 26.87 7.38 1.13
N GLY A 283 26.30 8.19 0.22
CA GLY A 283 27.02 8.79 -0.89
C GLY A 283 27.46 7.81 -1.99
N VAL A 284 26.81 6.65 -2.10
CA VAL A 284 27.02 5.75 -3.24
C VAL A 284 26.21 6.29 -4.42
N PRO A 285 26.84 6.53 -5.59
CA PRO A 285 26.13 6.97 -6.78
C PRO A 285 25.20 5.86 -7.25
N VAL A 286 24.00 6.25 -7.68
CA VAL A 286 23.01 5.32 -8.21
C VAL A 286 22.55 5.77 -9.58
N ASN A 287 22.29 4.82 -10.46
CA ASN A 287 21.89 5.08 -11.84
C ASN A 287 20.40 4.83 -12.02
N ILE A 288 19.80 5.48 -13.01
CA ILE A 288 18.44 5.17 -13.46
C ILE A 288 18.55 3.90 -14.33
N PRO A 289 17.86 2.80 -13.97
CA PRO A 289 17.86 1.60 -14.80
C PRO A 289 17.49 1.90 -16.26
N GLY A 290 18.35 1.50 -17.20
CA GLY A 290 18.13 1.68 -18.64
C GLY A 290 18.33 3.10 -19.19
N LEU A 291 18.57 4.11 -18.35
CA LEU A 291 18.60 5.52 -18.76
C LEU A 291 19.78 6.30 -18.16
N SER A 292 20.39 7.14 -18.97
CA SER A 292 21.32 8.18 -18.52
C SER A 292 20.66 9.56 -18.56
N ILE A 293 21.29 10.54 -17.91
CA ILE A 293 20.84 11.94 -18.04
C ILE A 293 20.92 12.45 -19.48
N VAL A 294 21.86 11.93 -20.29
CA VAL A 294 21.98 12.26 -21.71
C VAL A 294 20.77 11.72 -22.49
N ASP A 295 20.30 10.53 -22.15
CA ASP A 295 19.08 9.97 -22.76
C ASP A 295 17.86 10.84 -22.42
N LEU A 296 17.71 11.26 -21.17
CA LEU A 296 16.60 12.12 -20.74
C LEU A 296 16.63 13.50 -21.41
N ASN A 297 17.81 14.13 -21.52
CA ASN A 297 17.98 15.39 -22.25
C ASN A 297 17.62 15.21 -23.73
N THR A 298 18.00 14.09 -24.35
CA THR A 298 17.61 13.76 -25.72
C THR A 298 16.09 13.68 -25.85
N LEU A 299 15.39 13.08 -24.87
CA LEU A 299 13.92 13.02 -24.88
C LEU A 299 13.27 14.39 -24.72
N ASN A 300 13.84 15.30 -23.92
CA ASN A 300 13.41 16.69 -23.87
C ASN A 300 13.55 17.37 -25.24
N ASP A 301 14.66 17.18 -25.95
CA ASP A 301 14.88 17.76 -27.28
C ASP A 301 13.90 17.18 -28.31
N VAL A 302 13.65 15.88 -28.26
CA VAL A 302 12.63 15.20 -29.08
C VAL A 302 11.22 15.73 -28.77
N TRP A 303 10.91 16.02 -27.51
CA TRP A 303 9.65 16.63 -27.10
C TRP A 303 9.51 18.08 -27.61
N LYS A 304 10.59 18.88 -27.53
CA LYS A 304 10.64 20.27 -28.03
C LYS A 304 10.42 20.37 -29.56
N MET A 305 10.57 19.28 -30.31
CA MET A 305 10.20 19.21 -31.72
C MET A 305 8.70 19.05 -31.93
N VAL A 306 7.99 18.39 -31.01
CA VAL A 306 6.52 18.23 -31.05
C VAL A 306 5.84 19.46 -30.51
N TRP A 307 6.36 20.06 -29.43
CA TRP A 307 5.64 21.07 -28.66
C TRP A 307 6.39 22.39 -28.57
N ASP A 308 5.64 23.49 -28.59
CA ASP A 308 6.21 24.81 -28.33
C ASP A 308 6.49 25.04 -26.84
N ARG A 309 7.74 24.77 -26.42
CA ARG A 309 8.20 24.95 -25.04
C ARG A 309 7.88 26.34 -24.50
N ASP A 310 8.17 27.40 -25.26
CA ASP A 310 8.01 28.78 -24.80
C ASP A 310 6.54 29.13 -24.58
N ALA A 311 5.63 28.59 -25.40
CA ALA A 311 4.20 28.75 -25.23
C ALA A 311 3.63 27.96 -24.04
N LEU A 312 4.38 26.97 -23.53
CA LEU A 312 3.99 26.07 -22.44
C LEU A 312 4.74 26.35 -21.13
N VAL A 313 5.63 27.34 -21.08
CA VAL A 313 6.54 27.58 -19.95
C VAL A 313 5.83 27.74 -18.62
N ASP A 314 4.76 28.54 -18.57
CA ASP A 314 4.02 28.82 -17.32
C ASP A 314 3.31 27.57 -16.81
N GLU A 315 2.75 26.77 -17.72
CA GLU A 315 2.08 25.52 -17.39
C GLU A 315 3.07 24.49 -16.85
N LEU A 316 4.18 24.27 -17.56
CA LEU A 316 5.22 23.32 -17.14
C LEU A 316 5.79 23.70 -15.77
N ARG A 317 6.09 24.99 -15.53
CA ARG A 317 6.57 25.45 -14.22
C ARG A 317 5.56 25.20 -13.12
N LYS A 318 4.27 25.44 -13.41
CA LYS A 318 3.19 25.21 -12.46
C LYS A 318 3.07 23.72 -12.12
N ASP A 319 3.05 22.84 -13.11
CA ASP A 319 2.96 21.40 -12.94
C ASP A 319 4.16 20.86 -12.15
N ILE A 320 5.38 21.29 -12.49
CA ILE A 320 6.61 20.87 -11.80
C ILE A 320 6.66 21.37 -10.34
N SER A 321 6.16 22.58 -10.07
CA SER A 321 6.13 23.15 -8.73
C SER A 321 5.03 22.57 -7.82
N GLY A 322 4.06 21.86 -8.39
CA GLY A 322 2.90 21.33 -7.65
C GLY A 322 1.91 22.40 -7.17
N VAL A 323 2.03 23.65 -7.62
CA VAL A 323 1.11 24.73 -7.23
C VAL A 323 -0.21 24.57 -7.98
N THR A 324 -1.21 23.96 -7.35
CA THR A 324 -2.55 23.70 -7.93
C THR A 324 -3.51 24.89 -7.83
N ALA A 325 -3.00 26.11 -7.64
CA ALA A 325 -3.80 27.31 -7.44
C ALA A 325 -4.47 27.86 -8.72
N SER A 326 -5.00 27.00 -9.61
CA SER A 326 -5.96 27.47 -10.60
C SER A 326 -7.38 27.27 -10.08
N PRO A 327 -8.28 28.24 -10.28
CA PRO A 327 -9.71 28.01 -10.08
C PRO A 327 -10.16 26.81 -10.93
N ILE A 328 -11.13 26.04 -10.42
CA ILE A 328 -11.79 24.98 -11.17
C ILE A 328 -12.59 25.66 -12.28
N ILE A 329 -12.00 25.79 -13.47
CA ILE A 329 -12.67 26.31 -14.66
C ILE A 329 -13.24 25.11 -15.42
N PRO A 330 -14.49 25.17 -15.90
CA PRO A 330 -15.05 24.15 -16.79
C PRO A 330 -14.15 23.96 -18.02
N VAL A 331 -13.66 22.74 -18.22
CA VAL A 331 -12.83 22.37 -19.39
C VAL A 331 -13.67 22.52 -20.65
N ASN A 332 -13.24 23.40 -21.57
CA ASN A 332 -13.85 23.51 -22.89
C ASN A 332 -13.01 22.71 -23.87
N LEU A 333 -13.37 21.43 -24.05
CA LEU A 333 -12.63 20.48 -24.89
C LEU A 333 -12.31 21.05 -26.28
N LEU A 334 -13.23 21.80 -26.91
CA LEU A 334 -12.99 22.35 -28.24
C LEU A 334 -11.93 23.46 -28.23
N GLN A 335 -11.91 24.31 -27.20
CA GLN A 335 -10.91 25.36 -27.07
C GLN A 335 -9.54 24.77 -26.71
N ASP A 336 -9.50 23.77 -25.83
CA ASP A 336 -8.27 23.09 -25.43
C ASP A 336 -7.67 22.30 -26.61
N THR A 337 -8.47 21.55 -27.37
CA THR A 337 -8.00 20.86 -28.58
C THR A 337 -7.48 21.84 -29.63
N LYS A 338 -8.14 22.99 -29.83
CA LYS A 338 -7.63 24.03 -30.74
C LYS A 338 -6.29 24.60 -30.25
N ARG A 339 -6.15 24.83 -28.95
CA ARG A 339 -4.92 25.31 -28.34
C ARG A 339 -3.78 24.29 -28.47
N GLU A 340 -4.07 23.00 -28.30
CA GLU A 340 -3.11 21.92 -28.49
C GLU A 340 -2.62 21.83 -29.94
N ILE A 341 -3.54 21.86 -30.92
CA ILE A 341 -3.18 21.84 -32.34
C ILE A 341 -2.27 23.03 -32.71
N LEU A 342 -2.52 24.21 -32.13
CA LEU A 342 -1.70 25.41 -32.38
C LEU A 342 -0.29 25.31 -31.78
N MET A 343 -0.12 24.51 -30.73
CA MET A 343 1.16 24.34 -30.02
C MET A 343 1.97 23.15 -30.54
N GLN A 344 1.36 22.31 -31.39
CA GLN A 344 2.00 21.15 -31.99
C GLN A 344 2.75 21.53 -33.28
N LYS A 345 4.03 21.16 -33.34
CA LYS A 345 4.98 21.48 -34.42
C LYS A 345 5.23 20.25 -35.31
N ASP A 346 6.37 19.58 -35.18
CA ASP A 346 6.82 18.52 -36.07
C ASP A 346 6.81 17.14 -35.39
N THR A 347 5.61 16.57 -35.35
CA THR A 347 5.36 15.22 -34.84
C THR A 347 6.14 14.15 -35.61
N LYS A 348 6.30 14.31 -36.93
CA LYS A 348 6.92 13.28 -37.78
C LYS A 348 8.42 13.19 -37.55
N ALA A 349 9.12 14.34 -37.50
CA ALA A 349 10.55 14.36 -37.22
C ALA A 349 10.86 13.91 -35.80
N SER A 350 10.03 14.33 -34.82
CA SER A 350 10.15 13.88 -33.43
C SER A 350 10.05 12.35 -33.32
N PHE A 351 9.01 11.75 -33.92
CA PHE A 351 8.85 10.30 -33.88
C PHE A 351 10.03 9.57 -34.55
N ALA A 352 10.55 10.10 -35.68
CA ALA A 352 11.72 9.51 -36.34
C ALA A 352 12.99 9.55 -35.46
N GLN A 353 13.19 10.62 -34.67
CA GLN A 353 14.31 10.69 -33.72
C GLN A 353 14.10 9.78 -32.51
N PHE A 354 12.87 9.68 -31.99
CA PHE A 354 12.55 8.75 -30.93
C PHE A 354 12.81 7.30 -31.34
N MET A 355 12.44 6.91 -32.56
CA MET A 355 12.73 5.59 -33.13
C MET A 355 14.23 5.28 -33.17
N GLN A 356 15.09 6.27 -33.42
CA GLN A 356 16.55 6.08 -33.42
C GLN A 356 17.12 5.98 -32.01
N TRP A 357 16.53 6.69 -31.05
CA TRP A 357 16.90 6.64 -29.64
C TRP A 357 16.47 5.32 -28.98
N ALA A 358 15.32 4.78 -29.40
CA ALA A 358 14.66 3.63 -28.80
C ALA A 358 15.50 2.34 -28.87
N THR A 359 15.93 1.88 -27.70
CA THR A 359 16.40 0.51 -27.49
C THR A 359 15.50 -0.16 -26.45
N LYS A 360 15.54 -1.50 -26.40
CA LYS A 360 14.79 -2.27 -25.41
C LYS A 360 15.03 -1.78 -23.98
N GLU A 361 16.29 -1.57 -23.61
CA GLU A 361 16.70 -1.14 -22.28
C GLU A 361 16.21 0.29 -21.97
N ARG A 362 16.31 1.20 -22.94
CA ARG A 362 15.86 2.59 -22.77
C ARG A 362 14.35 2.71 -22.63
N LEU A 363 13.60 1.95 -23.44
CA LEU A 363 12.15 1.93 -23.37
C LEU A 363 11.65 1.32 -22.07
N ALA A 364 12.27 0.23 -21.60
CA ALA A 364 11.95 -0.34 -20.29
C ALA A 364 12.20 0.65 -19.15
N GLY A 365 13.31 1.40 -19.21
CA GLY A 365 13.60 2.46 -18.23
C GLY A 365 12.57 3.59 -18.27
N LEU A 366 12.13 3.98 -19.47
CA LEU A 366 11.10 5.00 -19.65
C LEU A 366 9.74 4.56 -19.09
N LEU A 367 9.32 3.33 -19.41
CA LEU A 367 8.05 2.77 -18.91
C LEU A 367 8.07 2.64 -17.38
N ALA A 368 9.16 2.12 -16.80
CA ALA A 368 9.30 2.05 -15.34
C ALA A 368 9.24 3.43 -14.68
N LEU A 369 9.84 4.46 -15.28
CA LEU A 369 9.67 5.83 -14.78
C LEU A 369 8.23 6.32 -14.91
N MET A 370 7.52 5.97 -15.98
CA MET A 370 6.14 6.42 -16.20
C MET A 370 5.15 5.91 -15.14
N ASP A 371 5.44 4.75 -14.56
CA ASP A 371 4.63 4.11 -13.52
C ASP A 371 5.15 4.40 -12.09
N ALA A 372 6.12 5.31 -11.98
CA ALA A 372 6.82 5.65 -10.73
C ALA A 372 5.91 5.99 -9.53
N ARG A 373 4.75 6.60 -9.76
CA ARG A 373 3.82 7.02 -8.68
C ARG A 373 3.15 5.86 -7.98
N ASP A 374 3.08 4.71 -8.63
CA ASP A 374 2.51 3.51 -8.02
C ASP A 374 3.49 2.85 -7.06
N TYR A 375 4.78 3.14 -7.17
CA TYR A 375 5.83 2.61 -6.31
C TYR A 375 5.89 3.32 -4.95
N ARG A 376 6.38 2.60 -3.94
CA ARG A 376 6.70 3.10 -2.59
C ARG A 376 8.15 2.86 -2.23
N PHE A 377 8.79 1.88 -2.87
CA PHE A 377 10.18 1.51 -2.66
C PHE A 377 10.95 1.44 -3.98
N SER A 378 12.26 1.70 -3.92
CA SER A 378 13.12 1.65 -5.12
C SER A 378 13.15 0.29 -5.79
N GLU A 379 13.05 -0.80 -5.03
CA GLU A 379 13.09 -2.16 -5.58
C GLU A 379 11.88 -2.44 -6.48
N GLU A 380 10.75 -1.75 -6.27
CA GLU A 380 9.55 -1.91 -7.12
C GLU A 380 9.77 -1.28 -8.49
N HIS A 381 10.39 -0.10 -8.52
CA HIS A 381 10.85 0.51 -9.77
C HIS A 381 11.83 -0.39 -10.50
N ASP A 382 12.83 -0.92 -9.79
CA ASP A 382 13.88 -1.75 -10.40
C ASP A 382 13.31 -3.09 -10.90
N SER A 383 12.35 -3.66 -10.17
CA SER A 383 11.61 -4.87 -10.60
C SER A 383 10.74 -4.58 -11.82
N SER A 384 10.08 -3.41 -11.87
CA SER A 384 9.27 -3.02 -13.01
C SER A 384 10.11 -2.78 -14.26
N TYR A 385 11.31 -2.24 -14.11
CA TYR A 385 12.27 -2.12 -15.21
C TYR A 385 12.63 -3.49 -15.80
N GLU A 386 12.97 -4.48 -14.98
CA GLU A 386 13.27 -5.82 -15.50
C GLU A 386 12.03 -6.47 -16.12
N TYR A 387 10.84 -6.28 -15.53
CA TYR A 387 9.58 -6.73 -16.13
C TYR A 387 9.34 -6.16 -17.53
N TYR A 388 9.43 -4.84 -17.72
CA TYR A 388 9.24 -4.22 -19.04
C TYR A 388 10.32 -4.63 -20.04
N LYS A 389 11.56 -4.80 -19.58
CA LYS A 389 12.65 -5.26 -20.43
C LYS A 389 12.42 -6.70 -20.91
N ASP A 390 11.84 -7.55 -20.06
CA ASP A 390 11.45 -8.91 -20.44
C ASP A 390 10.25 -8.90 -21.40
N GLU A 391 9.20 -8.12 -21.13
CA GLU A 391 8.06 -7.93 -22.06
C GLU A 391 8.51 -7.47 -23.44
N LEU A 392 9.33 -6.41 -23.50
CA LEU A 392 9.84 -5.86 -24.74
C LEU A 392 10.80 -6.81 -25.47
N THR A 393 11.34 -7.84 -24.81
CA THR A 393 12.20 -8.83 -25.47
C THR A 393 11.47 -9.56 -26.59
N ALA A 394 10.18 -9.86 -26.42
CA ALA A 394 9.37 -10.51 -27.45
C ALA A 394 9.19 -9.60 -28.67
N ALA A 395 8.83 -8.32 -28.46
CA ALA A 395 8.64 -7.35 -29.53
C ALA A 395 9.93 -7.06 -30.31
N PHE A 396 11.06 -6.90 -29.61
CA PHE A 396 12.36 -6.62 -30.22
C PHE A 396 13.00 -7.84 -30.92
N SER A 397 12.57 -9.06 -30.58
CA SER A 397 12.99 -10.29 -31.27
C SER A 397 12.06 -10.69 -32.42
N GLY A 398 10.91 -10.00 -32.55
CA GLY A 398 9.90 -10.24 -33.56
C GLY A 398 10.22 -9.59 -34.92
N SER A 399 9.17 -9.35 -35.71
CA SER A 399 9.32 -8.66 -36.98
C SER A 399 9.60 -7.16 -36.78
N PRO A 400 10.26 -6.49 -37.75
CA PRO A 400 10.42 -5.03 -37.71
C PRO A 400 9.08 -4.30 -37.51
N GLN A 401 8.00 -4.79 -38.10
CA GLN A 401 6.66 -4.21 -37.97
C GLN A 401 6.13 -4.29 -36.54
N ALA A 402 6.32 -5.41 -35.85
CA ALA A 402 5.89 -5.58 -34.46
C ALA A 402 6.67 -4.64 -33.53
N ARG A 403 7.99 -4.57 -33.71
CA ARG A 403 8.84 -3.65 -32.96
C ARG A 403 8.47 -2.19 -33.20
N ASP A 404 8.28 -1.79 -34.46
CA ASP A 404 7.95 -0.41 -34.79
C ASP A 404 6.55 0.00 -34.27
N ALA A 405 5.59 -0.94 -34.24
CA ALA A 405 4.28 -0.73 -33.63
C ALA A 405 4.39 -0.51 -32.11
N GLU A 406 5.18 -1.33 -31.41
CA GLU A 406 5.43 -1.20 -29.98
C GLU A 406 6.07 0.17 -29.63
N ILE A 407 7.13 0.55 -30.37
CA ILE A 407 7.80 1.85 -30.16
C ILE A 407 6.82 3.00 -30.44
N SER A 408 5.96 2.87 -31.46
CA SER A 408 4.93 3.86 -31.78
C SER A 408 3.92 4.03 -30.64
N GLU A 409 3.48 2.92 -30.03
CA GLU A 409 2.55 2.96 -28.90
C GLU A 409 3.18 3.64 -27.68
N ILE A 410 4.42 3.27 -27.34
CA ILE A 410 5.14 3.89 -26.23
C ILE A 410 5.32 5.38 -26.47
N TRP A 411 5.75 5.80 -27.67
CA TRP A 411 5.92 7.21 -28.00
C TRP A 411 4.62 8.00 -27.83
N PHE A 412 3.49 7.45 -28.30
CA PHE A 412 2.18 8.09 -28.21
C PHE A 412 1.72 8.29 -26.76
N HIS A 413 1.99 7.32 -25.89
CA HIS A 413 1.64 7.39 -24.47
C HIS A 413 2.65 8.17 -23.62
N SER A 414 3.85 8.45 -24.15
CA SER A 414 4.95 9.14 -23.47
C SER A 414 5.25 10.51 -24.09
N ILE A 415 6.29 10.60 -24.92
CA ILE A 415 6.90 11.82 -25.47
C ILE A 415 5.90 12.64 -26.29
N ALA A 416 4.93 12.00 -26.95
CA ALA A 416 3.91 12.71 -27.70
C ALA A 416 3.00 13.58 -26.81
N ARG A 417 2.94 13.30 -25.50
CA ARG A 417 2.06 14.01 -24.57
C ARG A 417 2.63 15.36 -24.17
N ARG A 418 1.77 16.39 -24.16
CA ARG A 418 2.12 17.77 -23.76
C ARG A 418 2.79 17.86 -22.39
N ASN A 419 2.32 17.10 -21.41
CA ASN A 419 2.80 17.15 -20.03
C ASN A 419 3.97 16.20 -19.75
N TYR A 420 4.54 15.52 -20.76
CA TYR A 420 5.62 14.57 -20.58
C TYR A 420 6.81 15.09 -19.74
N PRO A 421 7.38 16.28 -20.00
CA PRO A 421 8.55 16.75 -19.25
C PRO A 421 8.23 16.96 -17.77
N SER A 422 7.09 17.58 -17.45
CA SER A 422 6.66 17.78 -16.08
C SER A 422 6.47 16.47 -15.32
N ARG A 423 5.90 15.45 -15.98
CA ARG A 423 5.71 14.11 -15.41
C ARG A 423 7.03 13.42 -15.14
N ILE A 424 7.96 13.38 -16.09
CA ILE A 424 9.25 12.70 -15.87
C ILE A 424 10.08 13.41 -14.80
N ILE A 425 10.08 14.74 -14.76
CA ILE A 425 10.76 15.51 -13.72
C ILE A 425 10.20 15.13 -12.34
N ASP A 426 8.87 15.07 -12.19
CA ASP A 426 8.20 14.63 -10.96
C ASP A 426 8.51 13.15 -10.62
N TYR A 427 8.45 12.27 -11.63
CA TYR A 427 8.70 10.83 -11.46
C TYR A 427 10.13 10.55 -10.99
N LEU A 428 11.11 11.29 -11.50
CA LEU A 428 12.49 11.27 -11.01
C LEU A 428 12.57 11.74 -9.54
N LYS A 429 11.84 12.80 -9.14
CA LYS A 429 11.81 13.26 -7.75
C LYS A 429 11.27 12.16 -6.82
N VAL A 430 10.11 11.58 -7.13
CA VAL A 430 9.45 10.58 -6.25
C VAL A 430 10.19 9.24 -6.19
N THR A 431 10.99 8.90 -7.22
CA THR A 431 11.84 7.70 -7.24
C THR A 431 13.25 7.94 -6.67
N GLY A 432 13.50 9.14 -6.17
CA GLY A 432 14.72 9.53 -5.45
C GLY A 432 15.82 10.14 -6.31
N PHE A 433 15.64 10.25 -7.63
CA PHE A 433 16.58 10.86 -8.59
C PHE A 433 16.49 12.39 -8.59
N ALA A 434 16.64 13.01 -7.41
CA ALA A 434 16.47 14.44 -7.23
C ALA A 434 17.51 15.29 -8.00
N HIS A 435 18.75 14.82 -8.10
CA HIS A 435 19.80 15.51 -8.84
C HIS A 435 19.56 15.46 -10.36
N GLU A 436 19.18 14.28 -10.86
CA GLU A 436 18.86 14.05 -12.26
C GLU A 436 17.59 14.81 -12.65
N SER A 437 16.60 14.86 -11.76
CA SER A 437 15.40 15.68 -11.92
C SER A 437 15.72 17.16 -12.06
N ALA A 438 16.57 17.72 -11.17
CA ALA A 438 16.97 19.12 -11.22
C ALA A 438 17.75 19.44 -12.50
N ALA A 439 18.67 18.57 -12.91
CA ALA A 439 19.42 18.72 -14.15
C ALA A 439 18.52 18.66 -15.39
N LEU A 440 17.52 17.77 -15.39
CA LEU A 440 16.56 17.66 -16.48
C LEU A 440 15.63 18.88 -16.56
N GLU A 441 15.23 19.42 -15.42
CA GLU A 441 14.45 20.66 -15.33
C GLU A 441 15.25 21.86 -15.87
N GLU A 442 16.53 21.97 -15.54
CA GLU A 442 17.41 22.99 -16.10
C GLU A 442 17.54 22.86 -17.63
N ASN A 443 17.77 21.64 -18.14
CA ASN A 443 17.82 21.37 -19.58
C ASN A 443 16.49 21.67 -20.31
N LEU A 444 15.34 21.44 -19.65
CA LEU A 444 14.03 21.75 -20.23
C LEU A 444 13.87 23.26 -20.45
N PHE A 445 14.36 24.08 -19.52
CA PHE A 445 14.20 25.52 -19.52
C PHE A 445 15.39 26.32 -20.08
N SER A 446 16.51 25.68 -20.37
CA SER A 446 17.48 26.18 -21.35
C SER A 446 16.86 26.11 -22.75
#